data_AF-A0A7S0WLV3-F1
#
_entry.id   AF-A0A7S0WLV3-F1
#
_cell.length_a   1.000
_cell.length_b   1.000
_cell.length_c   1.000
_cell.angle_alpha   90.00
_cell.angle_beta   90.00
_cell.angle_gamma   90.00
#
_symmetry.space_group_name_H-M   'P 1'
#
loop_
_entity.id
_entity.type
_entity.pdbx_description
1 polymer ?
#
loop_
_entity_poly.entity_id
_entity_poly.type
_entity_poly.pdbx_seq_one_letter_code
_entity_poly.pdbx_strand_id
1 'polypeptide(L)'
;WTKEEESELLRVLKKENRCDWERIALRLQEATQTSRPRSAVDCLMRYQRSLNPDFQRSNWTPAEDTALQAAVVRCNAHNWQSVSQYLPQRSSAQCMHRWEKVLRPGILKGAWTLEEDVEVLTWAEAYLEDGGGPWQALAERIPSRTGVQIRERYVNMLAPHLKARDTWTPEEDAALLAAVAAKGPRWGAIAAQLAPRTDNQCWRRYQTLAPQEARALQQVKVIQRTQLKQHFANSPIHSRPEVV
;
A
#
# COMPACT_ATOMS: atom_id res chain seq x y z
N TRP A 1 -17.80 5.54 1.11
CA TRP A 1 -17.41 4.42 1.98
C TRP A 1 -16.45 4.95 3.02
N THR A 2 -17.01 5.48 4.09
CA THR A 2 -16.28 5.75 5.33
C THR A 2 -16.09 4.44 6.10
N LYS A 3 -15.23 4.45 7.12
CA LYS A 3 -15.03 3.24 7.94
C LYS A 3 -16.30 2.85 8.69
N GLU A 4 -17.11 3.84 9.05
CA GLU A 4 -18.41 3.68 9.69
C GLU A 4 -19.39 3.02 8.71
N GLU A 5 -19.49 3.52 7.46
CA GLU A 5 -20.32 2.90 6.41
C GLU A 5 -19.91 1.44 6.14
N GLU A 6 -18.62 1.13 6.13
CA GLU A 6 -18.12 -0.22 5.87
C GLU A 6 -18.38 -1.18 7.03
N SER A 7 -18.16 -0.72 8.26
CA SER A 7 -18.44 -1.49 9.48
C SER A 7 -19.92 -1.81 9.59
N GLU A 8 -20.77 -0.84 9.26
CA GLU A 8 -22.20 -0.99 9.28
C GLU A 8 -22.70 -1.91 8.16
N LEU A 9 -22.18 -1.78 6.94
CA LEU A 9 -22.50 -2.69 5.84
C LEU A 9 -22.18 -4.15 6.21
N LEU A 10 -21.01 -4.40 6.81
CA LEU A 10 -20.64 -5.74 7.29
C LEU A 10 -21.55 -6.24 8.42
N ARG A 11 -22.00 -5.35 9.32
CA ARG A 11 -22.94 -5.68 10.39
C ARG A 11 -24.31 -6.07 9.83
N VAL A 12 -24.83 -5.32 8.86
CA VAL A 12 -26.11 -5.61 8.20
C VAL A 12 -26.03 -6.91 7.41
N LEU A 13 -24.94 -7.15 6.69
CA LEU A 13 -24.68 -8.39 5.94
C LEU A 13 -24.58 -9.66 6.81
N LYS A 14 -24.26 -9.51 8.10
CA LYS A 14 -24.29 -10.63 9.05
C LYS A 14 -25.68 -10.93 9.58
N LYS A 15 -26.53 -9.90 9.68
CA LYS A 15 -27.90 -10.03 10.20
C LYS A 15 -28.89 -10.49 9.13
N GLU A 16 -28.72 -9.98 7.91
CA GLU A 16 -29.49 -10.38 6.75
C GLU A 16 -28.74 -11.52 6.04
N ASN A 17 -29.42 -12.60 5.67
CA ASN A 17 -28.81 -13.80 5.08
C ASN A 17 -28.30 -13.56 3.64
N ARG A 18 -27.27 -12.72 3.48
CA ARG A 18 -26.38 -12.47 2.32
C ARG A 18 -26.99 -12.32 0.90
N CYS A 19 -28.30 -12.11 0.74
CA CYS A 19 -28.92 -12.14 -0.59
C CYS A 19 -29.74 -10.89 -0.97
N ASP A 20 -30.21 -10.10 0.00
CA ASP A 20 -31.13 -8.98 -0.25
C ASP A 20 -30.42 -7.63 -0.18
N TRP A 21 -29.80 -7.23 -1.29
CA TRP A 21 -29.01 -6.00 -1.38
C TRP A 21 -29.85 -4.73 -1.29
N GLU A 22 -31.13 -4.79 -1.66
CA GLU A 22 -32.07 -3.67 -1.53
C GLU A 22 -32.34 -3.38 -0.06
N ARG A 23 -32.65 -4.43 0.72
CA ARG A 23 -32.83 -4.31 2.16
C ARG A 23 -31.55 -3.92 2.90
N ILE A 24 -30.40 -4.45 2.46
CA ILE A 24 -29.10 -4.08 3.02
C ILE A 24 -28.83 -2.58 2.81
N ALA A 25 -29.09 -2.06 1.62
CA ALA A 25 -28.90 -0.65 1.29
C ALA A 25 -29.81 0.26 2.13
N LEU A 26 -31.09 -0.11 2.30
CA LEU A 26 -32.04 0.65 3.12
C LEU A 26 -31.57 0.74 4.59
N ARG A 27 -31.20 -0.41 5.19
CA ARG A 27 -30.72 -0.43 6.58
C ARG A 27 -29.42 0.31 6.78
N LEU A 28 -28.52 0.23 5.79
CA LEU A 28 -27.30 1.01 5.81
C LEU A 28 -27.61 2.52 5.84
N GLN A 29 -28.56 2.98 5.01
CA GLN A 29 -28.98 4.38 4.96
C GLN A 29 -29.62 4.85 6.27
N GLU A 30 -30.50 4.04 6.88
CA GLU A 30 -31.12 4.33 8.18
C GLU A 30 -30.07 4.47 9.30
N ALA A 31 -29.06 3.61 9.28
CA ALA A 31 -28.02 3.56 10.32
C ALA A 31 -26.98 4.66 10.18
N THR A 32 -26.61 5.07 8.96
CA THR A 32 -25.52 6.04 8.74
C THR A 32 -26.01 7.48 8.57
N GLN A 33 -27.32 7.70 8.34
CA GLN A 33 -27.94 9.01 8.11
C GLN A 33 -27.14 9.89 7.12
N THR A 34 -26.48 9.26 6.14
CA THR A 34 -25.59 9.96 5.22
C THR A 34 -26.38 10.76 4.20
N SER A 35 -25.93 11.99 3.92
CA SER A 35 -26.55 12.88 2.94
C SER A 35 -26.61 12.34 1.51
N ARG A 36 -25.82 11.30 1.18
CA ARG A 36 -25.86 10.61 -0.12
C ARG A 36 -26.11 9.11 0.11
N PRO A 37 -27.30 8.59 -0.24
CA PRO A 37 -27.63 7.18 -0.02
C PRO A 37 -26.80 6.25 -0.91
N ARG A 38 -26.51 5.04 -0.42
CA ARG A 38 -25.87 3.96 -1.18
C ARG A 38 -26.94 3.07 -1.79
N SER A 39 -26.85 2.80 -3.09
CA SER A 39 -27.76 1.86 -3.74
C SER A 39 -27.42 0.41 -3.39
N ALA A 40 -28.34 -0.51 -3.68
CA ALA A 40 -28.11 -1.95 -3.59
C ALA A 40 -26.87 -2.38 -4.39
N VAL A 41 -26.72 -1.81 -5.60
CA VAL A 41 -25.58 -2.06 -6.48
C VAL A 41 -24.28 -1.53 -5.86
N ASP A 42 -24.30 -0.36 -5.21
CA ASP A 42 -23.11 0.18 -4.52
C ASP A 42 -22.68 -0.76 -3.38
N CYS A 43 -23.63 -1.27 -2.60
CA CYS A 43 -23.37 -2.19 -1.50
C CYS A 43 -22.78 -3.52 -2.00
N LEU A 44 -23.38 -4.09 -3.04
CA LEU A 44 -22.90 -5.31 -3.70
C LEU A 44 -21.48 -5.12 -4.25
N MET A 45 -21.25 -4.02 -4.99
CA MET A 45 -19.95 -3.71 -5.58
C MET A 45 -18.88 -3.50 -4.50
N ARG A 46 -19.21 -2.80 -3.42
CA ARG A 46 -18.27 -2.60 -2.31
C ARG A 46 -17.91 -3.94 -1.65
N TYR A 47 -18.91 -4.78 -1.43
CA TYR A 47 -18.70 -6.12 -0.88
C TYR A 47 -17.84 -6.99 -1.79
N GLN A 48 -18.24 -7.17 -3.05
CA GLN A 48 -17.55 -8.02 -4.03
C GLN A 48 -16.15 -7.54 -4.41
N ARG A 49 -15.81 -6.26 -4.22
CA ARG A 49 -14.48 -5.74 -4.59
C ARG A 49 -13.49 -5.71 -3.42
N SER A 50 -13.99 -5.46 -2.21
CA SER A 50 -13.12 -5.04 -1.09
C SER A 50 -13.49 -5.61 0.29
N LEU A 51 -14.77 -5.91 0.55
CA LEU A 51 -15.22 -6.33 1.88
C LEU A 51 -15.52 -7.83 1.99
N ASN A 52 -15.54 -8.57 0.89
CA ASN A 52 -15.74 -10.02 0.92
C ASN A 52 -14.68 -10.68 1.84
N PRO A 53 -15.11 -11.34 2.93
CA PRO A 53 -14.25 -12.03 3.87
C PRO A 53 -13.32 -13.09 3.23
N ASP A 54 -13.71 -13.64 2.08
CA ASP A 54 -12.96 -14.69 1.38
C ASP A 54 -11.69 -14.15 0.68
N PHE A 55 -11.57 -12.82 0.50
CA PHE A 55 -10.38 -12.24 -0.10
C PHE A 55 -9.23 -12.11 0.89
N GLN A 56 -8.09 -12.67 0.51
CA GLN A 56 -6.86 -12.56 1.27
C GLN A 56 -6.28 -11.14 1.20
N ARG A 57 -5.97 -10.58 2.37
CA ARG A 57 -5.18 -9.35 2.53
C ARG A 57 -3.69 -9.64 2.83
N SER A 58 -3.28 -10.88 2.61
CA SER A 58 -1.91 -11.37 2.78
C SER A 58 -0.99 -10.88 1.65
N ASN A 59 0.32 -11.04 1.84
CA ASN A 59 1.29 -10.81 0.77
C ASN A 59 1.06 -11.83 -0.35
N TRP A 60 1.36 -11.44 -1.60
CA TRP A 60 1.35 -12.35 -2.74
C TRP A 60 2.49 -13.36 -2.62
N THR A 61 2.16 -14.62 -2.83
CA THR A 61 3.12 -15.72 -2.90
C THR A 61 3.65 -15.89 -4.32
N PRO A 62 4.84 -16.50 -4.51
CA PRO A 62 5.35 -16.81 -5.85
C PRO A 62 4.39 -17.67 -6.67
N ALA A 63 3.69 -18.61 -6.03
CA ALA A 63 2.69 -19.45 -6.70
C ALA A 63 1.49 -18.63 -7.22
N GLU A 64 0.99 -17.67 -6.41
CA GLU A 64 -0.05 -16.75 -6.86
C GLU A 64 0.43 -15.83 -7.98
N ASP A 65 1.69 -15.37 -7.93
CA ASP A 65 2.28 -14.56 -9.00
C ASP A 65 2.34 -15.34 -10.32
N THR A 66 2.77 -16.60 -10.29
CA THR A 66 2.78 -17.49 -11.48
C THR A 66 1.36 -17.72 -12.00
N ALA A 67 0.39 -17.97 -11.12
CA ALA A 67 -1.00 -18.14 -11.51
C ALA A 67 -1.59 -16.86 -12.12
N LEU A 68 -1.27 -15.69 -11.56
CA LEU A 68 -1.69 -14.39 -12.09
C LEU A 68 -1.09 -14.14 -13.49
N GLN A 69 0.19 -14.44 -13.68
CA GLN A 69 0.84 -14.33 -14.99
C GLN A 69 0.17 -15.20 -16.04
N ALA A 70 -0.09 -16.48 -15.72
CA ALA A 70 -0.78 -17.40 -16.63
C ALA A 70 -2.21 -16.95 -16.95
N ALA A 71 -2.96 -16.47 -15.94
CA ALA A 71 -4.32 -15.98 -16.10
C ALA A 71 -4.38 -14.71 -16.98
N VAL A 72 -3.43 -13.79 -16.83
CA VAL A 72 -3.38 -12.57 -17.63
C VAL A 72 -3.12 -12.86 -19.10
N VAL A 73 -2.20 -13.79 -19.40
CA VAL A 73 -1.94 -14.24 -20.79
C VAL A 73 -3.20 -14.87 -21.39
N ARG A 74 -3.92 -15.70 -20.61
CA ARG A 74 -5.14 -16.37 -21.07
C ARG A 74 -6.31 -15.41 -21.30
N CYS A 75 -6.46 -14.39 -20.46
CA CYS A 75 -7.58 -13.44 -20.50
C CYS A 75 -7.26 -12.13 -21.25
N ASN A 76 -6.10 -12.07 -21.91
CA ASN A 76 -5.63 -10.91 -22.67
C ASN A 76 -5.62 -9.58 -21.87
N ALA A 77 -5.30 -9.62 -20.57
CA ALA A 77 -5.10 -8.46 -19.68
C ALA A 77 -6.20 -7.37 -19.60
N HIS A 78 -7.35 -7.52 -20.26
CA HIS A 78 -8.38 -6.46 -20.34
C HIS A 78 -9.60 -6.72 -19.44
N ASN A 79 -9.76 -7.94 -18.92
CA ASN A 79 -10.87 -8.31 -18.06
C ASN A 79 -10.38 -8.92 -16.73
N TRP A 80 -10.21 -8.05 -15.73
CA TRP A 80 -9.73 -8.45 -14.40
C TRP A 80 -10.72 -9.31 -13.63
N GLN A 81 -12.01 -9.23 -13.94
CA GLN A 81 -13.03 -10.12 -13.39
C GLN A 81 -12.77 -11.56 -13.83
N SER A 82 -12.50 -11.78 -15.13
CA SER A 82 -12.12 -13.11 -15.64
C SER A 82 -10.79 -13.58 -15.06
N VAL A 83 -9.80 -12.70 -14.94
CA VAL A 83 -8.50 -13.05 -14.32
C VAL A 83 -8.70 -13.51 -12.86
N SER A 84 -9.55 -12.84 -12.08
CA SER A 84 -9.78 -13.22 -10.67
C SER A 84 -10.45 -14.59 -10.49
N GLN A 85 -11.11 -15.15 -11.51
CA GLN A 85 -11.68 -16.50 -11.42
C GLN A 85 -10.59 -17.58 -11.24
N TYR A 86 -9.36 -17.31 -11.70
CA TYR A 86 -8.20 -18.19 -11.51
C TYR A 86 -7.52 -18.00 -10.15
N LEU A 87 -7.91 -16.97 -9.40
CA LEU A 87 -7.36 -16.60 -8.09
C LEU A 87 -8.53 -16.33 -7.14
N PRO A 88 -9.28 -17.37 -6.70
CA PRO A 88 -10.55 -17.21 -6.00
C PRO A 88 -10.46 -16.42 -4.68
N GLN A 89 -9.26 -16.36 -4.10
CA GLN A 89 -8.97 -15.62 -2.87
C GLN A 89 -8.40 -14.21 -3.11
N ARG A 90 -8.31 -13.76 -4.37
CA ARG A 90 -7.89 -12.41 -4.75
C ARG A 90 -8.98 -11.75 -5.58
N SER A 91 -9.35 -10.53 -5.20
CA SER A 91 -10.30 -9.76 -5.99
C SER A 91 -9.66 -9.32 -7.32
N SER A 92 -10.50 -9.02 -8.31
CA SER A 92 -10.08 -8.46 -9.60
C SER A 92 -9.20 -7.22 -9.44
N ALA A 93 -9.53 -6.34 -8.50
CA ALA A 93 -8.74 -5.16 -8.18
C ALA A 93 -7.37 -5.50 -7.59
N GLN A 94 -7.25 -6.55 -6.77
CA GLN A 94 -5.96 -7.01 -6.25
C GLN A 94 -5.09 -7.57 -7.38
N CYS A 95 -5.68 -8.37 -8.27
CA CYS A 95 -5.00 -8.94 -9.44
C CYS A 95 -4.45 -7.83 -10.36
N MET A 96 -5.31 -6.87 -10.70
CA MET A 96 -4.94 -5.69 -11.50
C MET A 96 -3.77 -4.93 -10.88
N HIS A 97 -3.88 -4.55 -9.61
CA HIS A 97 -2.83 -3.80 -8.94
C HIS A 97 -1.51 -4.58 -8.85
N ARG A 98 -1.58 -5.90 -8.60
CA ARG A 98 -0.38 -6.74 -8.54
C ARG A 98 0.31 -6.82 -9.89
N TRP A 99 -0.46 -6.98 -10.96
CA TRP A 99 0.06 -7.00 -12.32
C TRP A 99 0.72 -5.67 -12.67
N GLU A 100 -0.04 -4.57 -12.61
CA GLU A 100 0.42 -3.25 -13.06
C GLU A 100 1.63 -2.73 -12.30
N LYS A 101 1.75 -3.05 -11.01
CA LYS A 101 2.80 -2.50 -10.15
C LYS A 101 4.00 -3.42 -9.95
N VAL A 102 3.87 -4.72 -10.23
CA VAL A 102 4.90 -5.69 -9.83
C VAL A 102 5.24 -6.74 -10.89
N LEU A 103 4.24 -7.29 -11.59
CA LEU A 103 4.45 -8.44 -12.49
C LEU A 103 4.46 -8.09 -13.98
N ARG A 104 3.96 -6.91 -14.36
CA ARG A 104 3.95 -6.46 -15.75
C ARG A 104 5.38 -6.54 -16.31
N PRO A 105 5.58 -7.21 -17.46
CA PRO A 105 6.88 -7.24 -18.12
C PRO A 105 7.44 -5.84 -18.33
N GLY A 106 8.75 -5.68 -18.15
CA GLY A 106 9.44 -4.41 -18.28
C GLY A 106 9.63 -3.64 -16.97
N ILE A 107 8.88 -3.93 -15.89
CA ILE A 107 9.13 -3.27 -14.60
C ILE A 107 10.46 -3.76 -14.01
N LEU A 108 11.43 -2.85 -13.87
CA LEU A 108 12.76 -3.17 -13.36
C LEU A 108 12.82 -3.07 -11.83
N LYS A 109 13.32 -4.14 -11.22
CA LYS A 109 13.72 -4.21 -9.81
C LYS A 109 15.24 -4.09 -9.74
N GLY A 110 15.78 -2.88 -9.77
CA GLY A 110 17.23 -2.70 -9.85
C GLY A 110 17.70 -1.26 -9.90
N ALA A 111 19.01 -1.12 -10.13
CA ALA A 111 19.73 0.15 -10.23
C ALA A 111 19.07 1.09 -11.24
N TRP A 112 19.06 2.38 -10.92
CA TRP A 112 18.61 3.45 -11.80
C TRP A 112 19.72 3.81 -12.78
N THR A 113 19.37 4.01 -14.05
CA THR A 113 20.34 4.52 -15.02
C THR A 113 20.42 6.04 -14.95
N LEU A 114 21.49 6.60 -15.50
CA LEU A 114 21.66 8.05 -15.54
C LEU A 114 20.56 8.70 -16.40
N GLU A 115 20.17 8.05 -17.49
CA GLU A 115 19.11 8.51 -18.39
C GLU A 115 17.76 8.55 -17.66
N GLU A 116 17.46 7.52 -16.86
CA GLU A 116 16.25 7.52 -16.01
C GLU A 116 16.31 8.69 -15.01
N ASP A 117 17.44 8.91 -14.34
CA ASP A 117 17.59 10.00 -13.36
C ASP A 117 17.45 11.39 -14.00
N VAL A 118 18.01 11.59 -15.20
CA VAL A 118 17.89 12.83 -15.97
C VAL A 118 16.42 13.13 -16.29
N GLU A 119 15.67 12.14 -16.78
CA GLU A 119 14.24 12.29 -17.05
C GLU A 119 13.45 12.65 -15.78
N VAL A 120 13.78 12.04 -14.63
CA VAL A 120 13.14 12.38 -13.35
C VAL A 120 13.45 13.83 -12.94
N LEU A 121 14.70 14.27 -13.09
CA LEU A 121 15.11 15.64 -12.75
C LEU A 121 14.45 16.68 -13.67
N THR A 122 14.50 16.48 -14.99
CA THR A 122 13.87 17.38 -15.96
C THR A 122 12.36 17.47 -15.73
N TRP A 123 11.70 16.35 -15.42
CA TRP A 123 10.29 16.37 -15.07
C TRP A 123 10.01 17.15 -13.79
N ALA A 124 10.85 16.97 -12.77
CA ALA A 124 10.70 17.67 -11.50
C ALA A 124 10.91 19.19 -11.66
N GLU A 125 11.89 19.63 -12.45
CA GLU A 125 12.09 21.05 -12.74
C GLU A 125 10.88 21.68 -13.44
N ALA A 126 10.21 20.93 -14.32
CA ALA A 126 9.08 21.44 -15.10
C ALA A 126 7.74 21.42 -14.34
N TYR A 127 7.52 20.45 -13.45
CA TYR A 127 6.18 20.15 -12.92
C TYR A 127 6.08 20.02 -11.40
N LEU A 128 7.17 20.19 -10.65
CA LEU A 128 7.16 19.99 -9.22
C LEU A 128 6.94 21.30 -8.46
N GLU A 129 5.81 21.39 -7.77
CA GLU A 129 5.59 22.36 -6.70
C GLU A 129 5.67 21.61 -5.36
N ASP A 130 6.54 22.05 -4.44
CA ASP A 130 6.67 21.53 -3.08
C ASP A 130 6.79 19.99 -2.93
N GLY A 131 7.43 19.29 -3.88
CA GLY A 131 7.59 17.83 -3.82
C GLY A 131 6.39 17.02 -4.33
N GLY A 132 5.32 17.70 -4.76
CA GLY A 132 4.16 17.14 -5.44
C GLY A 132 4.30 17.29 -6.96
N GLY A 133 4.26 16.18 -7.68
CA GLY A 133 4.32 16.19 -9.14
C GLY A 133 3.53 15.02 -9.73
N PRO A 134 3.09 15.10 -11.00
CA PRO A 134 2.36 14.04 -11.69
C PRO A 134 3.27 12.86 -12.05
N TRP A 135 3.85 12.18 -11.06
CA TRP A 135 4.80 11.07 -11.24
C TRP A 135 4.23 9.89 -12.04
N GLN A 136 2.91 9.70 -11.98
CA GLN A 136 2.23 8.66 -12.75
C GLN A 136 2.29 8.96 -14.26
N ALA A 137 2.22 10.23 -14.67
CA ALA A 137 2.38 10.62 -16.06
C ALA A 137 3.85 10.43 -16.52
N LEU A 138 4.83 10.67 -15.64
CA LEU A 138 6.23 10.37 -15.99
C LEU A 138 6.48 8.87 -16.19
N ALA A 139 5.75 7.99 -15.50
CA ALA A 139 5.85 6.54 -15.68
C ALA A 139 5.46 6.08 -17.10
N GLU A 140 4.76 6.91 -17.88
CA GLU A 140 4.49 6.64 -19.30
C GLU A 140 5.73 6.86 -20.17
N ARG A 141 6.63 7.79 -19.78
CA ARG A 141 7.92 8.04 -20.44
C ARG A 141 9.03 7.09 -19.97
N ILE A 142 8.95 6.65 -18.71
CA ILE A 142 9.87 5.67 -18.11
C ILE A 142 9.10 4.37 -17.80
N PRO A 143 8.70 3.59 -18.82
CA PRO A 143 7.82 2.43 -18.62
C PRO A 143 8.45 1.31 -17.79
N SER A 144 9.78 1.33 -17.62
CA SER A 144 10.52 0.44 -16.71
C SER A 144 10.24 0.72 -15.24
N ARG A 145 9.70 1.89 -14.90
CA ARG A 145 9.47 2.35 -13.53
C ARG A 145 8.02 2.74 -13.30
N THR A 146 7.54 2.50 -12.09
CA THR A 146 6.22 2.96 -11.65
C THR A 146 6.31 4.39 -11.11
N GLY A 147 5.21 5.14 -11.13
CA GLY A 147 5.16 6.50 -10.57
C GLY A 147 5.58 6.54 -9.09
N VAL A 148 5.32 5.47 -8.34
CA VAL A 148 5.78 5.33 -6.95
C VAL A 148 7.30 5.23 -6.87
N GLN A 149 7.92 4.37 -7.69
CA GLN A 149 9.38 4.23 -7.74
C GLN A 149 10.06 5.54 -8.17
N ILE A 150 9.50 6.23 -9.16
CA ILE A 150 9.98 7.54 -9.63
C ILE A 150 9.94 8.56 -8.50
N ARG A 151 8.79 8.70 -7.83
CA ARG A 151 8.65 9.61 -6.68
C ARG A 151 9.67 9.27 -5.59
N GLU A 152 9.78 7.99 -5.23
CA GLU A 152 10.72 7.54 -4.19
C GLU A 152 12.18 7.83 -4.57
N ARG A 153 12.56 7.68 -5.85
CA ARG A 153 13.89 8.01 -6.36
C ARG A 153 14.17 9.50 -6.22
N TYR A 154 13.22 10.36 -6.62
CA TYR A 154 13.38 11.81 -6.50
C TYR A 154 13.52 12.25 -5.04
N VAL A 155 12.52 11.96 -4.20
CA VAL A 155 12.45 12.50 -2.83
C VAL A 155 13.54 11.96 -1.90
N ASN A 156 14.14 10.81 -2.22
CA ASN A 156 15.18 10.20 -1.37
C ASN A 156 16.60 10.32 -1.90
N MET A 157 16.79 10.63 -3.20
CA MET A 157 18.13 10.59 -3.82
C MET A 157 18.43 11.72 -4.81
N LEU A 158 17.44 12.25 -5.54
CA LEU A 158 17.73 13.22 -6.61
C LEU A 158 17.40 14.67 -6.25
N ALA A 159 16.52 14.91 -5.26
CA ALA A 159 16.11 16.27 -4.94
C ALA A 159 17.32 17.14 -4.56
N PRO A 160 17.53 18.33 -5.19
CA PRO A 160 18.79 19.08 -5.08
C PRO A 160 19.17 19.51 -3.66
N HIS A 161 18.19 19.69 -2.77
CA HIS A 161 18.40 20.13 -1.40
C HIS A 161 18.89 19.01 -0.46
N LEU A 162 18.88 17.74 -0.92
CA LEU A 162 19.23 16.60 -0.07
C LEU A 162 20.73 16.57 0.22
N LYS A 163 21.10 16.31 1.48
CA LYS A 163 22.48 15.99 1.83
C LYS A 163 22.88 14.63 1.29
N ALA A 164 24.15 14.51 0.86
CA ALA A 164 24.72 13.25 0.41
C ALA A 164 24.59 12.14 1.46
N ARG A 165 24.37 10.90 1.01
CA ARG A 165 23.98 9.78 1.87
C ARG A 165 25.01 9.45 2.96
N ASP A 166 26.28 9.60 2.63
CA ASP A 166 27.39 9.03 3.42
C ASP A 166 28.19 10.09 4.19
N THR A 167 27.73 11.35 4.24
CA THR A 167 28.39 12.47 4.93
C THR A 167 27.71 12.83 6.26
N TRP A 168 27.60 11.89 7.19
CA TRP A 168 27.05 12.15 8.53
C TRP A 168 28.07 12.73 9.49
N THR A 169 27.69 13.75 10.26
CA THR A 169 28.55 14.28 11.33
C THR A 169 28.23 13.67 12.69
N PRO A 170 29.18 13.65 13.65
CA PRO A 170 28.91 13.20 15.01
C PRO A 170 27.76 13.95 15.69
N GLU A 171 27.58 15.23 15.38
CA GLU A 171 26.48 16.06 15.90
C GLU A 171 25.13 15.61 15.32
N GLU A 172 25.08 15.27 14.02
CA GLU A 172 23.88 14.70 13.39
C GLU A 172 23.55 13.33 13.98
N ASP A 173 24.56 12.50 14.27
CA ASP A 173 24.37 11.20 14.92
C ASP A 173 23.82 11.35 16.34
N ALA A 174 24.39 12.27 17.13
CA ALA A 174 23.91 12.56 18.48
C ALA A 174 22.46 13.08 18.45
N ALA A 175 22.15 14.00 17.54
CA ALA A 175 20.81 14.52 17.35
C ALA A 175 19.81 13.42 16.90
N LEU A 176 20.23 12.52 16.01
CA LEU A 176 19.44 11.38 15.56
C LEU A 176 19.10 10.43 16.72
N LEU A 177 20.09 10.04 17.52
CA LEU A 177 19.89 9.16 18.66
C LEU A 177 19.00 9.81 19.73
N ALA A 178 19.22 11.10 20.03
CA ALA A 178 18.39 11.85 20.96
C ALA A 178 16.92 11.95 20.47
N ALA A 179 16.72 12.22 19.18
CA ALA A 179 15.38 12.29 18.60
C ALA A 179 14.66 10.93 18.61
N VAL A 180 15.37 9.83 18.35
CA VAL A 180 14.80 8.47 18.45
C VAL A 180 14.44 8.13 19.90
N ALA A 181 15.29 8.46 20.88
CA ALA A 181 15.00 8.26 22.30
C ALA A 181 13.76 9.05 22.75
N ALA A 182 13.62 10.29 22.30
CA ALA A 182 12.50 11.16 22.69
C ALA A 182 11.18 10.81 21.97
N LYS A 183 11.23 10.45 20.68
CA LYS A 183 10.03 10.35 19.83
C LYS A 183 9.70 8.93 19.38
N GLY A 184 10.58 7.95 19.60
CA GLY A 184 10.46 6.62 19.03
C GLY A 184 10.64 6.62 17.50
N PRO A 185 10.25 5.55 16.78
CA PRO A 185 10.52 5.36 15.36
C PRO A 185 9.61 6.18 14.42
N ARG A 186 9.40 7.46 14.73
CA ARG A 186 8.63 8.43 13.93
C ARG A 186 9.56 9.14 12.95
N TRP A 187 10.06 8.39 11.97
CA TRP A 187 11.12 8.84 11.05
C TRP A 187 10.80 10.13 10.30
N GLY A 188 9.56 10.34 9.86
CA GLY A 188 9.17 11.61 9.23
C GLY A 188 9.33 12.82 10.17
N ALA A 189 8.97 12.67 11.45
CA ALA A 189 9.14 13.73 12.44
C ALA A 189 10.62 13.91 12.86
N ILE A 190 11.40 12.84 12.83
CA ILE A 190 12.85 12.90 13.07
C ILE A 190 13.54 13.63 11.92
N ALA A 191 13.26 13.24 10.68
CA ALA A 191 13.77 13.87 9.46
C ALA A 191 13.48 15.37 9.40
N ALA A 192 12.29 15.80 9.82
CA ALA A 192 11.94 17.22 9.90
C ALA A 192 12.85 18.03 10.85
N GLN A 193 13.41 17.42 11.90
CA GLN A 193 14.38 18.07 12.80
C GLN A 193 15.82 18.00 12.27
N LEU A 194 16.11 17.01 11.43
CA LEU A 194 17.43 16.77 10.84
C LEU A 194 17.49 17.26 9.39
N ALA A 195 16.60 18.16 8.98
CA ALA A 195 16.57 18.69 7.62
C ALA A 195 17.98 19.19 7.24
N PRO A 196 18.51 18.84 6.06
CA PRO A 196 17.82 18.23 4.91
C PRO A 196 17.93 16.69 4.83
N ARG A 197 18.01 15.97 5.96
CA ARG A 197 17.98 14.50 5.96
C ARG A 197 16.57 13.97 5.72
N THR A 198 16.45 12.91 4.91
CA THR A 198 15.17 12.21 4.72
C THR A 198 14.90 11.20 5.82
N ASP A 199 13.65 10.77 5.95
CA ASP A 199 13.24 9.71 6.87
C ASP A 199 13.98 8.38 6.59
N ASN A 200 14.16 8.05 5.31
CA ASN A 200 14.94 6.90 4.86
C ASN A 200 16.43 7.04 5.22
N GLN A 201 17.03 8.24 5.06
CA GLN A 201 18.41 8.47 5.49
C GLN A 201 18.57 8.31 7.01
N CYS A 202 17.65 8.88 7.80
CA CYS A 202 17.66 8.77 9.26
C CYS A 202 17.53 7.31 9.72
N TRP A 203 16.58 6.55 9.16
CA TRP A 203 16.40 5.14 9.49
C TRP A 203 17.65 4.33 9.13
N ARG A 204 18.24 4.53 7.94
CA ARG A 204 19.46 3.82 7.53
C ARG A 204 20.62 4.11 8.46
N ARG A 205 20.83 5.39 8.81
CA ARG A 205 21.90 5.75 9.74
C ARG A 205 21.69 5.15 11.11
N TYR A 206 20.46 5.16 11.61
CA TYR A 206 20.12 4.54 12.89
C TYR A 206 20.40 3.03 12.92
N GLN A 207 20.17 2.30 11.82
CA GLN A 207 20.53 0.88 11.73
C GLN A 207 22.04 0.63 11.90
N THR A 208 22.87 1.58 11.46
CA THR A 208 24.33 1.52 11.64
C THR A 208 24.73 1.88 13.07
N LEU A 209 24.10 2.88 13.68
CA LEU A 209 24.43 3.36 15.03
C LEU A 209 23.92 2.42 16.15
N ALA A 210 22.73 1.84 15.97
CA ALA A 210 22.00 1.06 16.97
C ALA A 210 21.41 -0.23 16.34
N PRO A 211 22.26 -1.18 15.90
CA PRO A 211 21.81 -2.34 15.12
C PRO A 211 20.92 -3.29 15.90
N GLN A 212 21.10 -3.44 17.21
CA GLN A 212 20.31 -4.37 18.03
C GLN A 212 18.90 -3.83 18.23
N GLU A 213 18.78 -2.55 18.57
CA GLU A 213 17.54 -1.82 18.77
C GLU A 213 16.77 -1.71 17.45
N ALA A 214 17.47 -1.43 16.34
CA ALA A 214 16.86 -1.42 15.02
C ALA A 214 16.26 -2.79 14.64
N ARG A 215 16.95 -3.89 14.95
CA ARG A 215 16.41 -5.26 14.76
C ARG A 215 15.20 -5.51 15.64
N ALA A 216 15.23 -5.10 16.91
CA ALA A 216 14.09 -5.22 17.81
C ALA A 216 12.87 -4.44 17.29
N LEU A 217 13.06 -3.19 16.82
CA LEU A 217 12.00 -2.39 16.20
C LEU A 217 11.41 -3.06 14.95
N GLN A 218 12.24 -3.70 14.13
CA GLN A 218 11.77 -4.47 12.98
C GLN A 218 10.94 -5.69 13.42
N GLN A 219 11.40 -6.44 14.42
CA GLN A 219 10.69 -7.60 14.95
C GLN A 219 9.33 -7.20 15.55
N VAL A 220 9.26 -6.13 16.33
CA VAL A 220 8.00 -5.59 16.87
C VAL A 220 7.02 -5.26 15.73
N LYS A 221 7.48 -4.60 14.67
CA LYS A 221 6.62 -4.31 13.49
C LYS A 221 6.13 -5.58 12.81
N VAL A 222 6.97 -6.62 12.70
CA VAL A 222 6.56 -7.92 12.14
C VAL A 222 5.53 -8.58 13.04
N ILE A 223 5.76 -8.64 14.35
CA ILE A 223 4.82 -9.21 15.32
C ILE A 223 3.49 -8.49 15.29
N GLN A 224 3.47 -7.14 15.34
CA GLN A 224 2.24 -6.35 15.25
C GLN A 224 1.50 -6.62 13.94
N ARG A 225 2.20 -6.68 12.80
CA ARG A 225 1.59 -7.03 11.51
C ARG A 225 1.00 -8.45 11.53
N THR A 226 1.69 -9.40 12.14
CA THR A 226 1.23 -10.79 12.25
C THR A 226 0.03 -10.91 13.19
N GLN A 227 0.06 -10.26 14.34
CA GLN A 227 -1.06 -10.19 15.29
C GLN A 227 -2.26 -9.51 14.67
N LEU A 228 -2.07 -8.41 13.95
CA LEU A 228 -3.15 -7.74 13.21
C LEU A 228 -3.78 -8.71 12.19
N LYS A 229 -2.96 -9.44 11.42
CA LYS A 229 -3.44 -10.46 10.48
C LYS A 229 -4.21 -11.58 11.18
N GLN A 230 -3.72 -12.08 12.32
CA GLN A 230 -4.38 -13.10 13.11
C GLN A 230 -5.70 -12.59 13.71
N HIS A 231 -5.73 -11.38 14.24
CA HIS A 231 -6.96 -10.75 14.74
C HIS A 231 -8.00 -10.58 13.64
N PHE A 232 -7.57 -10.17 12.44
CA PHE A 232 -8.45 -10.15 11.27
C PHE A 232 -8.95 -11.56 10.89
N ALA A 233 -8.09 -12.58 10.88
CA ALA A 233 -8.48 -13.95 10.55
C ALA A 233 -9.43 -14.59 11.59
N ASN A 234 -9.24 -14.27 12.88
CA ASN A 234 -10.02 -14.81 14.00
C ASN A 234 -11.26 -13.95 14.33
N SER A 235 -11.47 -12.83 13.62
CA SER A 235 -12.65 -12.01 13.81
C SER A 235 -13.89 -12.86 13.47
N PRO A 236 -14.97 -12.84 14.27
CA PRO A 236 -16.19 -13.63 14.05
C PRO A 236 -16.97 -13.25 12.77
N ILE A 237 -16.35 -12.48 11.86
CA ILE A 237 -16.75 -12.30 10.46
C ILE A 237 -16.30 -13.50 9.59
N HIS A 238 -15.30 -14.27 10.03
CA HIS A 238 -14.65 -15.34 9.28
C HIS A 238 -14.88 -16.75 9.83
N SER A 239 -15.57 -16.89 10.96
CA SER A 239 -16.00 -18.19 11.50
C SER A 239 -17.05 -18.79 10.57
N ARG A 240 -16.67 -19.77 9.74
CA ARG A 240 -17.62 -20.62 9.01
C ARG A 240 -18.58 -21.25 10.02
N PRO A 241 -19.91 -21.20 9.82
CA PRO A 241 -20.75 -22.19 10.48
C PRO A 241 -20.34 -23.56 9.94
N GLU A 242 -19.91 -24.45 10.85
CA GLU A 242 -19.79 -25.87 10.55
C GLU A 242 -21.18 -26.36 10.17
N VAL A 243 -21.31 -26.86 8.94
CA VAL A 243 -22.54 -27.48 8.46
C VAL A 243 -22.62 -28.85 9.13
N VAL A 244 -23.50 -28.97 10.13
CA VAL A 244 -23.97 -30.25 10.69
C VAL A 244 -25.10 -30.77 9.82
#